data_AF-A0A6B1H5K1-F1
#
_entry.id   AF-A0A6B1H5K1-F1
#
_cell.length_a   1.000
_cell.length_b   1.000
_cell.length_c   1.000
_cell.angle_alpha   90.00
_cell.angle_beta   90.00
_cell.angle_gamma   90.00
#
_symmetry.space_group_name_H-M   'P 1'
#
loop_
_entity.id
_entity.type
_entity.pdbx_description
1 polymer ?
#
loop_
_entity_poly.entity_id
_entity_poly.type
_entity_poly.pdbx_seq_one_letter_code
_entity_poly.pdbx_strand_id
1 'polypeptide(L)'
;MSSSSGLLAASLAGFHDWFSWVVMLANAAAGGWALGAHFRPQLRSWPLWAFIAVAQGTIFAQVIVGVVYENRSGADPGDLHRLYGFAAIAAVAIVYAYRMQLAHRRELLYAGGSFFLAGLAIRAMILS
;
A
#
# COMPACT_ATOMS: atom_id res chain seq x y z
N MET A 1 12.97 32.36 -7.14
CA MET A 1 12.88 30.89 -7.34
C MET A 1 11.56 30.34 -6.76
N SER A 2 10.39 30.88 -7.13
CA SER A 2 9.23 30.89 -6.20
C SER A 2 7.91 30.24 -6.68
N SER A 3 7.72 29.92 -7.96
CA SER A 3 6.39 29.48 -8.46
C SER A 3 6.36 28.02 -8.89
N SER A 4 7.41 27.51 -9.53
CA SER A 4 7.48 26.13 -10.03
C SER A 4 7.66 25.09 -8.92
N SER A 5 8.43 25.41 -7.87
CA SER A 5 8.60 24.56 -6.70
C SER A 5 7.31 24.41 -5.88
N GLY A 6 6.55 25.50 -5.72
CA GLY A 6 5.25 25.48 -5.05
C GLY A 6 4.20 24.66 -5.80
N LEU A 7 4.14 24.80 -7.14
CA LEU A 7 3.24 24.02 -7.99
C LEU A 7 3.57 22.52 -7.94
N LEU A 8 4.86 22.17 -7.94
CA LEU A 8 5.29 20.77 -7.80
C LEU A 8 4.86 20.18 -6.45
N ALA A 9 5.09 20.90 -5.35
CA ALA A 9 4.71 20.44 -4.02
C ALA A 9 3.18 20.24 -3.89
N ALA A 10 2.39 21.18 -4.41
CA ALA A 10 0.93 21.04 -4.45
C ALA A 10 0.48 19.84 -5.31
N SER A 11 1.14 19.62 -6.45
CA SER A 11 0.84 18.46 -7.31
C SER A 11 1.18 17.13 -6.62
N LEU A 12 2.29 17.07 -5.88
CA LEU A 12 2.69 15.90 -5.11
C LEU A 12 1.71 15.61 -3.97
N ALA A 13 1.29 16.63 -3.23
CA ALA A 13 0.28 16.48 -2.18
C ALA A 13 -1.05 15.96 -2.75
N GLY A 14 -1.57 16.61 -3.79
CA GLY A 14 -2.82 16.19 -4.44
C GLY A 14 -2.73 14.77 -5.03
N PHE A 15 -1.58 14.41 -5.61
CA PHE A 15 -1.35 13.05 -6.08
C PHE A 15 -1.29 12.05 -4.92
N HIS A 16 -0.56 12.34 -3.85
CA HIS A 16 -0.46 11.49 -2.66
C HIS A 16 -1.85 11.22 -2.05
N ASP A 17 -2.66 12.26 -1.89
CA ASP A 17 -3.98 12.14 -1.29
C ASP A 17 -4.93 11.34 -2.18
N TRP A 18 -4.95 11.62 -3.49
CA TRP A 18 -5.79 10.86 -4.42
C TRP A 18 -5.31 9.40 -4.57
N PHE A 19 -4.00 9.19 -4.68
CA PHE A 19 -3.41 7.86 -4.88
C PHE A 19 -3.57 6.96 -3.64
N SER A 20 -3.72 7.53 -2.45
CA SER A 20 -4.05 6.79 -1.24
C SER A 20 -5.33 5.94 -1.40
N TRP A 21 -6.33 6.42 -2.14
CA TRP A 21 -7.55 5.67 -2.45
C TRP A 21 -7.26 4.45 -3.33
N VAL A 22 -6.38 4.62 -4.32
CA VAL A 22 -5.94 3.52 -5.19
C VAL A 22 -5.23 2.45 -4.36
N VAL A 23 -4.33 2.86 -3.46
CA VAL A 23 -3.63 1.95 -2.55
C VAL A 23 -4.62 1.15 -1.70
N MET A 24 -5.55 1.85 -1.04
CA MET A 24 -6.55 1.23 -0.17
C MET A 24 -7.43 0.24 -0.94
N LEU A 25 -8.03 0.68 -2.05
CA LEU A 25 -8.96 -0.15 -2.82
C LEU A 25 -8.27 -1.33 -3.49
N ALA A 26 -7.08 -1.14 -4.06
CA ALA A 26 -6.33 -2.21 -4.70
C ALA A 26 -5.93 -3.29 -3.69
N ASN A 27 -5.45 -2.91 -2.50
CA ASN A 27 -5.07 -3.87 -1.46
C ASN A 27 -6.29 -4.53 -0.81
N ALA A 28 -7.42 -3.83 -0.64
CA ALA A 28 -8.67 -4.43 -0.19
C ALA A 28 -9.20 -5.47 -1.20
N ALA A 29 -9.19 -5.14 -2.49
CA ALA A 29 -9.58 -6.05 -3.56
C ALA A 29 -8.62 -7.26 -3.65
N ALA A 30 -7.31 -7.05 -3.50
CA ALA A 30 -6.32 -8.12 -3.52
C ALA A 30 -6.53 -9.06 -2.33
N GLY A 31 -6.82 -8.50 -1.15
CA GLY A 31 -7.19 -9.25 0.04
C GLY A 31 -8.43 -10.11 -0.16
N GLY A 32 -9.48 -9.51 -0.72
CA GLY A 32 -10.74 -10.19 -1.02
C GLY A 32 -10.60 -11.31 -2.05
N TRP A 33 -9.86 -11.07 -3.13
CA TRP A 33 -9.61 -12.10 -4.14
C TRP A 33 -8.75 -13.23 -3.59
N ALA A 34 -7.66 -12.93 -2.87
CA ALA A 34 -6.84 -13.95 -2.24
C ALA A 34 -7.64 -14.80 -1.23
N LEU A 35 -8.48 -14.16 -0.40
CA LEU A 35 -9.37 -14.86 0.51
C LEU A 35 -10.39 -15.74 -0.24
N GLY A 36 -10.98 -15.21 -1.30
CA GLY A 36 -11.89 -15.96 -2.17
C GLY A 36 -11.20 -17.18 -2.81
N ALA A 37 -9.96 -17.03 -3.26
CA ALA A 37 -9.16 -18.12 -3.84
C ALA A 37 -8.78 -19.20 -2.82
N HIS A 38 -8.72 -18.87 -1.53
CA HIS A 38 -8.56 -19.86 -0.48
C HIS A 38 -9.77 -20.81 -0.40
N PHE A 39 -10.98 -20.27 -0.48
CA PHE A 39 -12.22 -21.05 -0.38
C PHE A 39 -12.68 -21.64 -1.72
N ARG A 40 -12.30 -21.03 -2.85
CA ARG A 40 -12.68 -21.44 -4.20
C ARG A 40 -11.44 -21.59 -5.08
N PRO A 41 -10.93 -22.82 -5.28
CA PRO A 41 -9.74 -23.06 -6.08
C PRO A 41 -9.78 -22.52 -7.51
N GLN A 42 -10.97 -22.35 -8.09
CA GLN A 42 -11.17 -21.77 -9.43
C GLN A 42 -10.70 -20.31 -9.53
N LEU A 43 -10.69 -19.57 -8.42
CA LEU A 43 -10.19 -18.19 -8.38
C LEU A 43 -8.66 -18.12 -8.26
N ARG A 44 -8.00 -19.26 -8.01
CA ARG A 44 -6.55 -19.36 -7.87
C ARG A 44 -5.89 -19.43 -9.24
N SER A 45 -5.76 -18.28 -9.88
CA SER A 45 -5.20 -18.14 -11.22
C SER A 45 -3.90 -17.32 -11.20
N TRP A 46 -3.15 -17.33 -12.30
CA TRP A 46 -1.96 -16.49 -12.44
C TRP A 46 -2.26 -14.97 -12.30
N PRO A 47 -3.37 -14.43 -12.87
CA PRO A 47 -3.75 -13.03 -12.69
C PRO A 47 -3.88 -12.56 -11.23
N LEU A 48 -4.31 -13.44 -10.32
CA LEU A 48 -4.38 -13.12 -8.88
C LEU A 48 -3.01 -12.66 -8.35
N TRP A 49 -1.94 -13.40 -8.67
CA TRP A 49 -0.61 -13.11 -8.15
C TRP A 49 -0.02 -11.84 -8.78
N ALA A 50 -0.26 -11.61 -10.06
CA ALA A 50 0.11 -10.37 -10.73
C ALA A 50 -0.62 -9.16 -10.09
N PHE A 51 -1.93 -9.31 -9.83
CA PHE A 51 -2.73 -8.26 -9.21
C PHE A 51 -2.25 -7.95 -7.78
N ILE A 52 -1.98 -8.95 -6.96
CA ILE A 52 -1.41 -8.76 -5.62
C ILE A 52 -0.07 -8.02 -5.69
N ALA A 53 0.81 -8.41 -6.62
CA ALA A 53 2.11 -7.76 -6.77
C ALA A 53 1.97 -6.27 -7.14
N VAL A 54 1.06 -5.94 -8.07
CA VAL A 54 0.75 -4.55 -8.43
C VAL A 54 0.14 -3.79 -7.25
N ALA A 55 -0.83 -4.38 -6.55
CA ALA A 55 -1.48 -3.77 -5.39
C ALA A 55 -0.49 -3.46 -4.28
N GLN A 56 0.38 -4.39 -3.90
CA GLN A 56 1.43 -4.14 -2.91
C GLN A 56 2.49 -3.17 -3.43
N GLY A 57 2.77 -3.17 -4.73
CA GLY A 57 3.63 -2.18 -5.39
C GLY A 57 3.16 -0.75 -5.19
N THR A 58 1.85 -0.51 -5.14
CA THR A 58 1.31 0.84 -4.89
C THR A 58 1.74 1.42 -3.54
N ILE A 59 2.01 0.58 -2.53
CA ILE A 59 2.50 1.02 -1.21
C ILE A 59 3.85 1.74 -1.36
N PHE A 60 4.77 1.18 -2.14
CA PHE A 60 6.07 1.80 -2.37
C PHE A 60 5.94 3.11 -3.12
N ALA A 61 5.11 3.16 -4.16
CA ALA A 61 4.84 4.40 -4.89
C ALA A 61 4.29 5.49 -3.96
N GLN A 62 3.31 5.15 -3.12
CA GLN A 62 2.71 6.07 -2.15
C GLN A 62 3.73 6.60 -1.14
N VAL A 63 4.53 5.72 -0.52
CA VAL A 63 5.54 6.13 0.45
C VAL A 63 6.64 6.98 -0.21
N ILE A 64 7.08 6.63 -1.42
CA ILE A 64 8.08 7.42 -2.15
C ILE A 64 7.54 8.83 -2.43
N VAL A 65 6.30 8.95 -2.91
CA VAL A 65 5.68 10.26 -3.15
C VAL A 65 5.56 11.05 -1.84
N GLY A 66 5.12 10.41 -0.76
CA GLY A 66 5.02 11.06 0.56
C GLY A 66 6.35 11.61 1.06
N VAL A 67 7.42 10.81 0.97
CA VAL A 67 8.78 11.23 1.35
C VAL A 67 9.31 12.34 0.45
N VAL A 68 9.04 12.29 -0.86
CA VAL A 68 9.44 13.36 -1.78
C VAL A 68 8.66 14.64 -1.48
N TYR A 69 7.37 14.55 -1.17
CA TYR A 69 6.55 15.69 -0.76
C TYR A 69 7.09 16.32 0.53
N GLU A 70 7.26 15.55 1.60
CA GLU A 70 7.80 15.99 2.89
C GLU A 70 9.12 16.74 2.73
N ASN A 71 10.07 16.16 1.98
CA ASN A 71 11.38 16.78 1.73
C ASN A 71 11.31 18.08 0.91
N ARG A 72 10.28 18.27 0.09
CA ARG A 72 10.15 19.43 -0.82
C ARG A 72 9.33 20.57 -0.24
N SER A 73 8.33 20.25 0.57
CA SER A 73 7.43 21.23 1.19
C SER A 73 7.90 21.64 2.59
N GLY A 74 8.71 20.81 3.26
CA GLY A 74 9.01 20.98 4.68
C GLY A 74 7.82 20.68 5.60
N ALA A 75 6.76 20.06 5.05
CA ALA A 75 5.60 19.64 5.83
C ALA A 75 6.00 18.54 6.81
N ASP A 76 5.47 18.59 8.03
CA ASP A 76 5.63 17.54 9.03
C ASP A 76 4.35 16.69 9.09
N PRO A 77 4.33 15.47 8.51
CA PRO A 77 3.17 14.58 8.55
C PRO A 77 2.94 13.93 9.93
N GLY A 78 3.82 14.18 10.91
CA GLY A 78 3.75 13.59 12.24
C GLY A 78 4.27 12.16 12.34
N ASP A 79 4.65 11.76 13.56
CA ASP A 79 5.37 10.50 13.79
C ASP A 79 4.55 9.25 13.50
N LEU A 80 3.23 9.28 13.77
CA LEU A 80 2.35 8.15 13.49
C LEU A 80 2.18 7.90 11.99
N HIS A 81 2.09 8.96 11.17
CA HIS A 81 2.00 8.83 9.72
C HIS A 81 3.26 8.17 9.15
N ARG A 82 4.45 8.63 9.59
CA ARG A 82 5.73 8.01 9.21
C ARG A 82 5.82 6.55 9.65
N LEU A 83 5.40 6.25 10.89
CA LEU A 83 5.36 4.89 11.42
C LEU A 83 4.47 3.98 10.56
N TYR A 84 3.28 4.43 10.18
CA TYR A 84 2.36 3.63 9.36
C TYR A 84 2.88 3.42 7.93
N GLY A 85 3.51 4.44 7.32
CA GLY A 85 4.18 4.28 6.03
C GLY A 85 5.30 3.25 6.06
N PHE A 86 6.13 3.28 7.11
CA PHE A 86 7.18 2.28 7.33
C PHE A 86 6.60 0.88 7.61
N ALA A 87 5.58 0.79 8.47
CA ALA A 87 4.91 -0.46 8.79
C ALA A 87 4.28 -1.11 7.55
N ALA A 88 3.78 -0.32 6.60
CA ALA A 88 3.25 -0.81 5.34
C ALA A 88 4.34 -1.47 4.48
N ILE A 89 5.51 -0.84 4.34
CA ILE A 89 6.65 -1.45 3.63
C ILE A 89 7.13 -2.73 4.34
N ALA A 90 7.25 -2.68 5.66
CA ALA A 90 7.65 -3.84 6.47
C ALA A 90 6.66 -5.00 6.31
N ALA A 91 5.36 -4.73 6.29
CA ALA A 91 4.34 -5.74 6.08
C ALA A 91 4.46 -6.42 4.71
N VAL A 92 4.71 -5.68 3.64
CA VAL A 92 4.99 -6.26 2.31
C VAL A 92 6.21 -7.18 2.36
N ALA A 93 7.29 -6.74 3.00
CA ALA A 93 8.51 -7.54 3.13
C ALA A 93 8.28 -8.83 3.93
N ILE A 94 7.54 -8.76 5.04
CA ILE A 94 7.18 -9.92 5.86
C ILE A 94 6.34 -10.91 5.05
N VAL A 95 5.27 -10.45 4.39
CA VAL A 95 4.42 -11.29 3.53
C VAL A 95 5.27 -11.99 2.46
N TYR A 96 6.18 -11.26 1.82
CA TYR A 96 7.07 -11.84 0.83
C TYR A 96 8.04 -12.86 1.43
N ALA A 97 8.65 -12.58 2.58
CA ALA A 97 9.62 -13.46 3.24
C ALA A 97 8.99 -14.80 3.65
N TYR A 98 7.76 -14.78 4.17
CA TYR A 98 7.07 -15.99 4.63
C TYR A 98 6.35 -16.76 3.51
N ARG A 99 6.32 -16.25 2.26
CA ARG A 99 5.54 -16.86 1.15
C ARG A 99 5.87 -18.32 0.86
N MET A 100 7.13 -18.72 1.09
CA MET A 100 7.58 -20.11 0.90
C MET A 100 7.29 -20.98 2.12
N GLN A 101 7.49 -20.45 3.32
CA GLN A 101 7.21 -21.16 4.58
C GLN A 101 5.71 -21.45 4.73
N LEU A 102 4.88 -20.50 4.26
CA LEU A 102 3.42 -20.61 4.27
C LEU A 102 2.86 -20.95 2.90
N ALA A 103 3.59 -21.67 2.04
CA ALA A 103 3.14 -22.03 0.70
C ALA A 103 1.77 -22.75 0.68
N HIS A 104 1.49 -23.56 1.70
CA HIS A 104 0.22 -24.29 1.88
C HIS A 104 -0.96 -23.40 2.33
N ARG A 105 -0.69 -22.17 2.79
CA ARG A 105 -1.67 -21.16 3.22
C ARG A 105 -1.38 -19.80 2.59
N ARG A 106 -0.76 -19.80 1.40
CA ARG A 106 -0.21 -18.60 0.77
C ARG A 106 -1.30 -17.59 0.47
N GLU A 107 -2.46 -18.05 0.07
CA GLU A 107 -3.65 -17.23 -0.19
C GLU A 107 -4.08 -16.46 1.06
N LEU A 108 -4.07 -17.10 2.25
CA LEU A 108 -4.41 -16.44 3.51
C LEU A 108 -3.32 -15.46 3.96
N LEU A 109 -2.04 -15.78 3.73
CA LEU A 109 -0.94 -14.86 4.01
C LEU A 109 -1.10 -13.56 3.20
N TYR A 110 -1.34 -13.67 1.90
CA TYR A 110 -1.56 -12.49 1.04
C TYR A 110 -2.91 -11.82 1.28
N ALA A 111 -3.95 -12.57 1.67
CA ALA A 111 -5.23 -11.99 2.07
C ALA A 111 -5.08 -11.11 3.31
N GLY A 112 -4.54 -11.67 4.40
CA GLY A 112 -4.30 -10.95 5.64
C GLY A 112 -3.34 -9.78 5.46
N GLY A 113 -2.24 -9.99 4.74
CA GLY A 113 -1.29 -8.93 4.42
C GLY A 113 -1.93 -7.77 3.65
N SER A 114 -2.70 -8.05 2.60
CA SER A 114 -3.32 -6.99 1.79
C SER A 114 -4.46 -6.28 2.54
N PHE A 115 -5.25 -6.98 3.35
CA PHE A 115 -6.23 -6.33 4.22
C PHE A 115 -5.58 -5.45 5.28
N PHE A 116 -4.45 -5.89 5.87
CA PHE A 116 -3.69 -5.08 6.80
C PHE A 116 -3.17 -3.78 6.14
N LEU A 117 -2.62 -3.88 4.92
CA LEU A 117 -2.19 -2.71 4.14
C LEU A 117 -3.34 -1.75 3.82
N ALA A 118 -4.51 -2.27 3.44
CA ALA A 118 -5.69 -1.45 3.24
C ALA A 118 -6.14 -0.75 4.54
N GLY A 119 -6.09 -1.44 5.68
CA GLY A 119 -6.38 -0.86 7.00
C GLY A 119 -5.39 0.24 7.40
N LEU A 120 -4.09 0.05 7.13
CA LEU A 120 -3.08 1.09 7.32
C LEU A 120 -3.35 2.31 6.44
N ALA A 121 -3.75 2.12 5.18
CA ALA A 121 -4.10 3.22 4.29
C ALA A 121 -5.28 4.04 4.83
N ILE A 122 -6.36 3.38 5.28
CA ILE A 122 -7.50 4.06 5.94
C ILE A 122 -7.03 4.85 7.16
N ARG A 123 -6.19 4.24 8.01
CA ARG A 123 -5.70 4.90 9.21
C ARG A 123 -4.85 6.12 8.87
N ALA A 124 -3.98 6.01 7.87
CA ALA A 124 -3.14 7.09 7.39
C ALA A 124 -3.97 8.25 6.82
N MET A 125 -5.09 7.99 6.14
CA MET A 125 -6.01 9.04 5.65
C MET A 125 -6.78 9.77 6.75
N ILE A 126 -7.05 9.11 7.88
CA ILE A 126 -7.84 9.71 8.98
C ILE A 126 -6.97 10.51 9.95
N LEU A 127 -5.69 10.11 10.10
CA LEU A 127 -4.74 10.74 11.02
C LEU A 127 -3.65 11.55 10.32
N SER A 128 -3.77 11.79 9.02
CA SER A 128 -2.87 12.66 8.24
C SER A 128 -3.13 14.13 8.48
#